data_AF-A0A7V5YPZ4-F1
#
_entry.id   AF-A0A7V5YPZ4-F1
#
_cell.length_a   1.000
_cell.length_b   1.000
_cell.length_c   1.000
_cell.angle_alpha   90.00
_cell.angle_beta   90.00
_cell.angle_gamma   90.00
#
_symmetry.space_group_name_H-M   'P 1'
#
loop_
_entity.id
_entity.type
_entity.pdbx_description
1 polymer ?
#
loop_
_entity_poly.entity_id
_entity_poly.type
_entity_poly.pdbx_seq_one_letter_code
_entity_poly.pdbx_strand_id
1 'polypeptide(L)'
;MLTAEASRAVAELGHVDVVIGIPSFNNARTIGHVVRAAQGGLAKYFPQLRSVIINSDGGSKDGTRDAVLKASIEDPRLLLLNTPLLPVHRISLPYHGIPGKGSAFRMIFAMARQLGAQACAVLDADLRSVTPEWIDLLLRPILYAGYDFVAPYY
;
A
#
# COMPACT_ATOMS: atom_id res chain seq x y z
N MET A 1 18.78 -3.50 -5.53
CA MET A 1 18.57 -2.25 -6.29
C MET A 1 17.14 -2.24 -6.82
N LEU A 2 16.51 -1.07 -6.92
CA LEU A 2 15.20 -0.95 -7.57
C LEU A 2 15.33 -1.17 -9.08
N THR A 3 14.26 -1.66 -9.70
CA THR A 3 14.15 -1.76 -11.17
C THR A 3 14.02 -0.37 -11.78
N ALA A 4 14.30 -0.22 -13.08
CA ALA A 4 14.12 1.06 -13.77
C ALA A 4 12.68 1.58 -13.71
N GLU A 5 11.70 0.68 -13.75
CA GLU A 5 10.27 1.02 -13.58
C GLU A 5 9.98 1.54 -12.17
N ALA A 6 10.49 0.86 -11.14
CA ALA A 6 10.32 1.30 -9.75
C ALA A 6 11.02 2.63 -9.47
N SER A 7 12.24 2.83 -10.00
CA SER A 7 12.96 4.10 -9.87
C SER A 7 12.24 5.26 -10.55
N ARG A 8 11.63 5.03 -11.73
CA ARG A 8 10.79 6.04 -12.40
C ARG A 8 9.56 6.38 -11.58
N ALA A 9 8.85 5.37 -11.07
CA ALA A 9 7.68 5.58 -10.22
C ALA A 9 8.04 6.39 -8.94
N VAL A 10 9.19 6.11 -8.31
CA VAL A 10 9.68 6.91 -7.19
C VAL A 10 9.91 8.36 -7.58
N ALA A 11 10.58 8.61 -8.71
CA ALA A 11 10.86 9.96 -9.19
C ALA A 11 9.58 10.75 -9.51
N GLU A 12 8.57 10.10 -10.09
CA GLU A 12 7.27 10.70 -10.41
C GLU A 12 6.44 11.02 -9.15
N LEU A 13 6.47 10.14 -8.14
CA LEU A 13 5.75 10.35 -6.88
C LEU A 13 6.39 11.45 -6.01
N GLY A 14 7.72 11.54 -6.02
CA GLY A 14 8.48 12.39 -5.11
C GLY A 14 8.33 11.96 -3.64
N HIS A 15 8.17 12.91 -2.73
CA HIS A 15 7.99 12.61 -1.30
C HIS A 15 6.59 12.04 -1.00
N VAL A 16 6.53 11.00 -0.16
CA VAL A 16 5.29 10.50 0.45
C VAL A 16 5.49 10.33 1.95
N ASP A 17 4.44 10.52 2.74
CA ASP A 17 4.48 10.34 4.19
C ASP A 17 4.23 8.89 4.58
N VAL A 18 3.36 8.18 3.85
CA VAL A 18 2.95 6.81 4.17
C VAL A 18 3.00 5.89 2.95
N VAL A 19 3.56 4.70 3.14
CA VAL A 19 3.53 3.61 2.15
C VAL A 19 2.73 2.42 2.69
N ILE A 20 1.76 1.93 1.91
CA ILE A 20 1.16 0.61 2.12
C ILE A 20 1.72 -0.34 1.05
N GLY A 21 2.51 -1.33 1.45
CA GLY A 21 3.00 -2.38 0.57
C GLY A 21 2.08 -3.59 0.54
N ILE A 22 1.86 -4.17 -0.65
CA ILE A 22 1.10 -5.41 -0.82
C ILE A 22 1.92 -6.36 -1.70
N PRO A 23 2.61 -7.38 -1.14
CA PRO A 23 3.20 -8.46 -1.92
C PRO A 23 2.11 -9.35 -2.53
N SER A 24 2.19 -9.67 -3.82
CA SER A 24 1.21 -10.52 -4.49
C SER A 24 1.80 -11.49 -5.51
N PHE A 25 1.11 -12.62 -5.72
CA PHE A 25 1.36 -13.57 -6.79
C PHE A 25 0.10 -14.43 -7.05
N ASN A 26 -0.59 -14.16 -8.16
CA ASN A 26 -1.86 -14.78 -8.54
C ASN A 26 -2.98 -14.63 -7.48
N ASN A 27 -3.22 -13.39 -7.06
CA ASN A 27 -4.21 -13.00 -6.05
C ASN A 27 -5.38 -12.18 -6.62
N ALA A 28 -5.75 -12.32 -7.91
CA ALA A 28 -6.75 -11.47 -8.55
C ALA A 28 -8.12 -11.49 -7.85
N ARG A 29 -8.48 -12.61 -7.22
CA ARG A 29 -9.76 -12.78 -6.52
C ARG A 29 -9.82 -12.07 -5.15
N THR A 30 -8.69 -11.77 -4.53
CA THR A 30 -8.63 -11.27 -3.14
C THR A 30 -8.05 -9.86 -3.04
N ILE A 31 -7.05 -9.53 -3.86
CA ILE A 31 -6.26 -8.32 -3.70
C ILE A 31 -7.08 -7.03 -3.79
N GLY A 32 -8.16 -7.03 -4.59
CA GLY A 32 -9.03 -5.88 -4.71
C GLY A 32 -9.69 -5.48 -3.37
N HIS A 33 -10.02 -6.45 -2.51
CA HIS A 33 -10.55 -6.18 -1.18
C HIS A 33 -9.49 -5.55 -0.27
N VAL A 34 -8.25 -6.06 -0.30
CA VAL A 34 -7.12 -5.53 0.47
C VAL A 34 -6.80 -4.09 0.07
N VAL A 35 -6.76 -3.80 -1.24
CA VAL A 35 -6.52 -2.45 -1.76
C VAL A 35 -7.62 -1.49 -1.32
N ARG A 36 -8.90 -1.90 -1.37
CA ARG A 36 -10.03 -1.06 -0.90
C ARG A 36 -9.95 -0.79 0.59
N ALA A 37 -9.61 -1.78 1.41
CA ALA A 37 -9.43 -1.59 2.85
C ALA A 37 -8.27 -0.64 3.15
N ALA A 38 -7.13 -0.82 2.48
CA ALA A 38 -5.97 0.06 2.60
C ALA A 38 -6.30 1.51 2.23
N GLN A 39 -6.91 1.69 1.06
CA GLN A 39 -7.28 3.01 0.57
C GLN A 39 -8.30 3.66 1.52
N GLY A 40 -9.30 2.91 1.98
CA GLY A 40 -10.33 3.40 2.90
C GLY A 40 -9.76 3.82 4.24
N GLY A 41 -8.80 3.06 4.77
CA GLY A 41 -8.10 3.39 6.01
C GLY A 41 -7.25 4.66 5.88
N LEU A 42 -6.49 4.79 4.78
CA LEU A 42 -5.73 6.01 4.50
C LEU A 42 -6.64 7.23 4.40
N ALA A 43 -7.71 7.15 3.62
CA ALA A 43 -8.64 8.26 3.42
C ALA A 43 -9.41 8.64 4.70
N LYS A 44 -9.74 7.67 5.56
CA LYS A 44 -10.49 7.89 6.80
C LYS A 44 -9.62 8.42 7.94
N TYR A 45 -8.43 7.86 8.13
CA TYR A 45 -7.61 8.10 9.33
C TYR A 45 -6.41 9.01 9.09
N PHE A 46 -5.95 9.13 7.84
CA PHE A 46 -4.76 9.90 7.45
C PHE A 46 -5.00 10.78 6.19
N PRO A 47 -6.15 11.49 6.05
CA PRO A 47 -6.49 12.22 4.82
C PRO A 47 -5.50 13.35 4.44
N GLN A 48 -4.76 13.85 5.42
CA GLN A 48 -3.77 14.93 5.29
C GLN A 48 -2.35 14.43 4.96
N LEU A 49 -2.13 13.11 4.94
CA LEU A 49 -0.82 12.53 4.65
C LEU A 49 -0.75 12.11 3.18
N ARG A 50 0.33 12.47 2.49
CA ARG A 50 0.62 11.99 1.14
C ARG A 50 0.90 10.50 1.23
N SER A 51 0.03 9.68 0.62
CA SER A 51 0.11 8.23 0.76
C SER A 51 0.09 7.51 -0.59
N VAL A 52 0.77 6.35 -0.62
CA VAL A 52 0.81 5.48 -1.79
C VAL A 52 0.62 4.02 -1.40
N ILE A 53 -0.17 3.30 -2.19
CA ILE A 53 -0.31 1.85 -2.14
C ILE A 53 0.57 1.25 -3.24
N ILE A 54 1.51 0.39 -2.85
CA ILE A 54 2.46 -0.26 -3.75
C ILE A 54 2.14 -1.75 -3.78
N ASN A 55 1.57 -2.25 -4.88
CA ASN A 55 1.53 -3.67 -5.16
C ASN A 55 2.87 -4.13 -5.75
N SER A 56 3.56 -5.00 -5.03
CA SER A 56 4.77 -5.67 -5.50
C SER A 56 4.40 -7.06 -6.02
N ASP A 57 4.25 -7.16 -7.33
CA ASP A 57 3.71 -8.34 -8.03
C ASP A 57 4.83 -9.30 -8.46
N GLY A 58 4.63 -10.60 -8.20
CA GLY A 58 5.58 -11.66 -8.53
C GLY A 58 5.52 -12.18 -9.96
N GLY A 59 4.94 -11.42 -10.90
CA GLY A 59 4.71 -11.88 -12.27
C GLY A 59 3.40 -12.64 -12.43
N SER A 60 2.34 -12.14 -11.80
CA SER A 60 1.00 -12.75 -11.85
C SER A 60 0.45 -12.76 -13.28
N LYS A 61 -0.30 -13.82 -13.61
CA LYS A 61 -0.94 -14.01 -14.94
C LYS A 61 -2.46 -14.07 -14.87
N ASP A 62 -3.04 -13.96 -13.68
CA ASP A 62 -4.46 -14.12 -13.40
C ASP A 62 -5.25 -12.81 -13.37
N GLY A 63 -4.62 -11.68 -13.73
CA GLY A 63 -5.22 -10.35 -13.65
C GLY A 63 -5.03 -9.63 -12.31
N THR A 64 -4.14 -10.09 -11.42
CA THR A 64 -3.84 -9.45 -10.13
C THR A 64 -3.55 -7.95 -10.27
N ARG A 65 -2.70 -7.56 -11.22
CA ARG A 65 -2.34 -6.15 -11.46
C ARG A 65 -3.56 -5.31 -11.86
N ASP A 66 -4.41 -5.83 -12.73
CA ASP A 66 -5.64 -5.15 -13.16
C ASP A 66 -6.62 -4.99 -11.99
N ALA A 67 -6.74 -6.01 -11.13
CA ALA A 67 -7.59 -5.95 -9.94
C ALA A 67 -7.15 -4.84 -8.97
N VAL A 68 -5.83 -4.62 -8.83
CA VAL A 68 -5.28 -3.50 -8.04
C VAL A 68 -5.67 -2.15 -8.64
N LEU A 69 -5.47 -1.97 -9.95
CA LEU A 69 -5.74 -0.69 -10.63
C LEU A 69 -7.24 -0.37 -10.69
N LYS A 70 -8.09 -1.39 -10.83
CA LYS A 70 -9.57 -1.25 -10.85
C LYS A 70 -10.19 -1.09 -9.46
N ALA A 71 -9.46 -1.38 -8.38
CA ALA A 71 -10.00 -1.27 -7.02
C ALA A 71 -10.22 0.20 -6.61
N SER A 72 -11.40 0.74 -6.84
CA SER A 72 -11.84 2.05 -6.33
C SER A 72 -12.57 1.90 -4.98
N ILE A 73 -12.52 2.96 -4.18
CA ILE A 73 -13.46 3.13 -3.08
C ILE A 73 -14.72 3.79 -3.66
N GLU A 74 -15.84 3.09 -3.60
CA GLU A 74 -17.18 3.67 -3.71
C GLU A 74 -17.73 3.84 -2.29
N ASP A 75 -17.13 4.72 -1.48
CA ASP A 75 -17.66 5.05 -0.15
C ASP A 75 -18.26 6.47 -0.20
N PRO A 76 -19.60 6.59 -0.26
CA PRO A 76 -20.29 7.87 -0.26
C PRO A 76 -19.94 8.76 0.93
N ARG A 77 -19.46 8.18 2.04
CA ARG A 77 -19.10 8.95 3.25
C ARG A 77 -17.81 9.75 3.08
N LEU A 78 -16.90 9.34 2.18
CA LEU A 78 -15.72 10.14 1.83
C LEU A 78 -16.09 11.42 1.07
N LEU A 79 -17.23 11.42 0.36
CA LEU A 79 -17.78 12.62 -0.30
C LEU A 79 -18.41 13.61 0.68
N LEU A 80 -18.68 13.19 1.93
CA LEU A 80 -19.26 14.03 2.99
C LEU A 80 -18.18 14.71 3.86
N LEU A 81 -16.89 14.49 3.58
CA LEU A 81 -15.80 15.11 4.32
C LEU A 81 -15.54 16.54 3.80
N ASN A 82 -15.65 17.53 4.69
CA ASN A 82 -15.36 18.94 4.38
C ASN A 82 -13.85 19.26 4.31
N THR A 83 -12.99 18.24 4.35
CA THR A 83 -11.52 18.38 4.37
C THR A 83 -10.94 17.99 3.01
N PRO A 84 -9.99 18.75 2.44
CA PRO A 84 -9.31 18.36 1.22
C PRO A 84 -8.64 17.00 1.40
N LEU A 85 -9.09 16.01 0.63
CA LEU A 85 -8.48 14.68 0.63
C LEU A 85 -7.31 14.67 -0.35
N LEU A 86 -6.12 14.31 0.12
CA LEU A 86 -5.04 14.00 -0.80
C LEU A 86 -5.35 12.68 -1.53
N PRO A 87 -5.18 12.63 -2.87
CA PRO A 87 -5.41 11.40 -3.60
C PRO A 87 -4.41 10.33 -3.16
N VAL A 88 -4.91 9.12 -2.88
CA VAL A 88 -4.06 7.96 -2.62
C VAL A 88 -3.58 7.41 -3.95
N HIS A 89 -2.27 7.50 -4.21
CA HIS A 89 -1.67 6.92 -5.40
C HIS A 89 -1.64 5.38 -5.29
N ARG A 90 -1.85 4.68 -6.41
CA ARG A 90 -1.77 3.22 -6.50
C ARG A 90 -0.84 2.84 -7.64
N ILE A 91 0.16 2.01 -7.34
CA ILE A 91 1.09 1.49 -8.34
C ILE A 91 1.19 -0.02 -8.23
N SER A 92 1.33 -0.71 -9.36
CA SER A 92 1.53 -2.15 -9.39
C SER A 92 2.72 -2.48 -10.28
N LEU A 93 3.78 -2.99 -9.67
CA LEU A 93 5.07 -3.17 -10.31
C LEU A 93 5.58 -4.61 -10.13
N PRO A 94 6.19 -5.20 -11.17
CA PRO A 94 6.84 -6.50 -11.02
C PRO A 94 8.13 -6.36 -10.20
N TYR A 95 8.30 -7.19 -9.17
CA TYR A 95 9.61 -7.31 -8.51
C TYR A 95 10.53 -8.25 -9.30
N HIS A 96 11.82 -7.92 -9.34
CA HIS A 96 12.85 -8.76 -9.96
C HIS A 96 13.84 -9.25 -8.89
N GLY A 97 14.20 -10.53 -8.93
CA GLY A 97 15.09 -11.15 -7.95
C GLY A 97 14.75 -12.63 -7.73
N ILE A 98 15.30 -13.21 -6.66
CA ILE A 98 14.97 -14.59 -6.26
C ILE A 98 13.46 -14.68 -6.04
N PRO A 99 12.75 -15.62 -6.69
CA PRO A 99 11.32 -15.80 -6.47
C PRO A 99 11.01 -16.02 -4.98
N GLY A 100 10.11 -15.20 -4.42
CA GLY A 100 9.65 -15.33 -3.05
C GLY A 100 9.22 -13.99 -2.43
N LYS A 101 8.46 -14.08 -1.33
CA LYS A 101 7.94 -12.90 -0.60
C LYS A 101 9.06 -11.93 -0.21
N GLY A 102 10.24 -12.41 0.16
CA GLY A 102 11.37 -11.55 0.54
C GLY A 102 11.78 -10.53 -0.53
N SER A 103 11.70 -10.88 -1.82
CA SER A 103 12.00 -9.94 -2.92
C SER A 103 10.93 -8.86 -3.05
N ALA A 104 9.66 -9.18 -2.80
CA ALA A 104 8.57 -8.22 -2.77
C ALA A 104 8.74 -7.20 -1.63
N PHE A 105 9.04 -7.69 -0.42
CA PHE A 105 9.31 -6.82 0.74
C PHE A 105 10.51 -5.92 0.49
N ARG A 106 11.60 -6.44 -0.08
CA ARG A 106 12.79 -5.64 -0.42
C ARG A 106 12.46 -4.49 -1.36
N MET A 107 11.61 -4.73 -2.36
CA MET A 107 11.16 -3.68 -3.27
C MET A 107 10.33 -2.63 -2.55
N ILE A 108 9.33 -3.04 -1.77
CA ILE A 108 8.47 -2.14 -0.99
C ILE A 108 9.30 -1.24 -0.07
N PHE A 109 10.19 -1.82 0.73
CA PHE A 109 11.02 -1.06 1.68
C PHE A 109 12.04 -0.17 0.98
N ALA A 110 12.60 -0.62 -0.15
CA ALA A 110 13.51 0.22 -0.93
C ALA A 110 12.78 1.44 -1.51
N MET A 111 11.54 1.29 -1.99
CA MET A 111 10.72 2.41 -2.45
C MET A 111 10.33 3.33 -1.29
N ALA A 112 9.84 2.78 -0.17
CA ALA A 112 9.49 3.57 1.01
C ALA A 112 10.65 4.44 1.51
N ARG A 113 11.86 3.87 1.55
CA ARG A 113 13.07 4.61 1.91
C ARG A 113 13.41 5.72 0.91
N GLN A 114 13.27 5.49 -0.39
CA GLN A 114 13.58 6.53 -1.39
C GLN A 114 12.52 7.64 -1.46
N LEU A 115 11.26 7.30 -1.18
CA LEU A 115 10.16 8.27 -1.12
C LEU A 115 10.15 9.08 0.20
N GLY A 116 11.05 8.78 1.15
CA GLY A 116 11.12 9.48 2.43
C GLY A 116 9.96 9.17 3.38
N ALA A 117 9.33 7.99 3.24
CA ALA A 117 8.16 7.63 4.03
C ALA A 117 8.46 7.62 5.54
N GLN A 118 7.57 8.25 6.30
CA GLN A 118 7.60 8.28 7.77
C GLN A 118 7.11 6.96 8.37
N ALA A 119 6.15 6.31 7.70
CA ALA A 119 5.65 4.99 8.09
C ALA A 119 5.42 4.10 6.87
N CYS A 120 5.65 2.80 7.05
CA CYS A 120 5.37 1.77 6.06
C CYS A 120 4.63 0.61 6.72
N ALA A 121 3.45 0.27 6.20
CA ALA A 121 2.74 -0.95 6.58
C ALA A 121 2.73 -1.93 5.40
N VAL A 122 2.76 -3.23 5.69
CA VAL A 122 2.68 -4.28 4.67
C VAL A 122 1.50 -5.20 4.98
N LEU A 123 0.68 -5.47 3.96
CA LEU A 123 -0.51 -6.32 4.05
C LEU A 123 -0.39 -7.46 3.03
N ASP A 124 -0.71 -8.69 3.44
CA ASP A 124 -0.79 -9.81 2.50
C ASP A 124 -1.99 -9.63 1.53
N ALA A 125 -1.81 -10.06 0.27
CA ALA A 125 -2.80 -9.88 -0.80
C ALA A 125 -4.03 -10.81 -0.71
N ASP A 126 -4.05 -11.76 0.22
CA ASP A 126 -5.10 -12.76 0.41
C ASP A 126 -5.91 -12.58 1.70
N LEU A 127 -5.68 -11.48 2.43
CA LEU A 127 -6.45 -11.14 3.62
C LEU A 127 -7.93 -10.95 3.27
N ARG A 128 -8.80 -11.72 3.95
CA ARG A 128 -10.27 -11.70 3.74
C ARG A 128 -11.04 -10.86 4.76
N SER A 129 -10.44 -10.62 5.92
CA SER A 129 -11.05 -9.91 7.06
C SER A 129 -10.43 -8.54 7.29
N VAL A 130 -9.57 -8.07 6.37
CA VAL A 130 -8.92 -6.78 6.52
C VAL A 130 -9.96 -5.66 6.44
N THR A 131 -9.92 -4.75 7.40
CA THR A 131 -10.80 -3.59 7.43
C THR A 131 -9.99 -2.30 7.40
N PRO A 132 -10.60 -1.16 7.02
CA PRO A 132 -9.94 0.15 7.09
C PRO A 132 -9.30 0.46 8.44
N GLU A 133 -9.91 0.01 9.54
CA GLU A 133 -9.44 0.21 10.92
C GLU A 133 -8.03 -0.37 11.14
N TRP A 134 -7.66 -1.42 10.42
CA TRP A 134 -6.33 -2.03 10.54
C TRP A 134 -5.22 -1.05 10.14
N ILE A 135 -5.51 -0.16 9.18
CA ILE A 135 -4.54 0.86 8.74
C ILE A 135 -4.25 1.85 9.86
N ASP A 136 -5.27 2.23 10.64
CA ASP A 136 -5.09 3.08 11.81
C ASP A 136 -4.24 2.39 12.87
N LEU A 137 -4.60 1.15 13.22
CA LEU A 137 -3.91 0.38 14.26
C LEU A 137 -2.44 0.09 13.92
N LEU A 138 -2.12 -0.11 12.64
CA LEU A 138 -0.75 -0.34 12.18
C LEU A 138 0.08 0.95 12.11
N LEU A 139 -0.49 2.05 11.63
CA LEU A 139 0.28 3.27 11.34
C LEU A 139 0.30 4.28 12.49
N ARG A 140 -0.80 4.43 13.25
CA ARG A 140 -0.91 5.43 14.31
C ARG A 140 0.17 5.30 15.38
N PRO A 141 0.53 4.09 15.87
CA PRO A 141 1.61 3.97 16.86
C PRO A 141 2.97 4.42 16.31
N ILE A 142 3.24 4.14 15.04
CA ILE A 142 4.49 4.57 14.37
C ILE A 142 4.52 6.08 14.20
N LEU A 143 3.45 6.66 13.63
CA LEU A 143 3.41 8.07 13.27
C LEU A 143 3.33 9.02 14.46
N TYR A 144 2.64 8.62 15.53
CA TYR A 144 2.24 9.55 16.59
C TYR A 144 2.60 9.10 18.01
N ALA A 145 3.03 7.85 18.22
CA ALA A 145 3.40 7.35 19.54
C ALA A 145 4.88 6.91 19.65
N GLY A 146 5.67 7.10 18.58
CA GLY A 146 7.12 6.89 18.62
C GLY A 146 7.55 5.42 18.63
N TYR A 147 6.70 4.51 18.15
CA TYR A 147 7.06 3.10 17.99
C TYR A 147 7.82 2.88 16.68
N ASP A 148 8.81 1.98 16.69
CA ASP A 148 9.56 1.61 15.48
C ASP A 148 8.93 0.43 14.73
N PHE A 149 8.14 -0.40 15.41
CA PHE A 149 7.57 -1.62 14.85
C PHE A 149 6.23 -1.98 15.49
N VAL A 150 5.26 -2.34 14.66
CA VAL A 150 3.95 -2.86 15.06
C VAL A 150 3.69 -4.14 14.27
N ALA A 151 3.26 -5.19 14.99
CA ALA A 151 2.77 -6.41 14.38
C ALA A 151 1.48 -6.86 15.08
N PRO A 152 0.50 -7.36 14.33
CA PRO A 152 -0.69 -7.96 14.91
C PRO A 152 -0.34 -9.31 15.57
N TYR A 153 -1.03 -9.62 16.65
CA TYR A 153 -1.01 -10.93 17.32
C TYR A 153 -2.37 -11.61 17.11
N TYR A 154 -2.36 -12.84 16.61
CA TYR A 154 -3.55 -13.61 16.23
C TYR A 154 -3.63 -14.90 17.02
#